data_AF-D3HK57-F1
#
_entry.id   AF-D3HK57-F1
#
_cell.length_a   1.000
_cell.length_b   1.000
_cell.length_c   1.000
_cell.angle_alpha   90.00
_cell.angle_beta   90.00
_cell.angle_gamma   90.00
#
_symmetry.space_group_name_H-M   'P 1'
#
loop_
_entity.id
_entity.type
_entity.pdbx_description
1 polymer ?
#
loop_
_entity_poly.entity_id
_entity_poly.type
_entity_poly.pdbx_seq_one_letter_code
_entity_poly.pdbx_strand_id
1 'polypeptide(L)'
;MPKVRGPRDGKLITASFDGKEKSLFPSLKTTKDLVLLSIRGNEYCTGEYLGAIVQQAVATHQTPIDHSGAKGKATFLIADEIYWHNIKQMISSESEVEILKQEAIKIGADYFLTNLGAFLTPLDMTIEQFNEKYPEKSVDEIITIINQLADEQGKNFEIVRWKTWVAQNDSQEKINKMMGFYDSVEGLKESVIRTQNNFVKRHGKDGDEELWKLRSHDYLIEESPAVMWLAASLGYNFIVYPGEILPPFEATKEFFVVPNHVPRISQGKNIIEECEHNEYSIHTDNPNRLVNWLEVNFKRSHPPKQAGVSVENEVTSVGKSFASVEQPLVSVEKKMSFFSSSPRKKTKVRVLDKQVEDNVTMDLPLSNPNALMLGSALEGIGKALISKHSNGKIQSKSSSILSEAFAGITHEVLSSDLSPSDQVNFLVSILNGVMKGNGQSCTSESDTSILLENTKASFCK
;
A
#
# COMPACT_ATOMS: atom_id res chain seq x y z
N MET A 1 -10.61 -6.62 2.88
CA MET A 1 -10.89 -6.72 4.35
C MET A 1 -11.48 -5.40 4.82
N PRO A 2 -12.23 -5.32 5.94
CA PRO A 2 -12.74 -4.03 6.41
C PRO A 2 -11.56 -3.12 6.80
N LYS A 3 -11.59 -1.87 6.29
CA LYS A 3 -10.57 -0.83 6.52
C LYS A 3 -10.45 -0.44 7.99
N VAL A 4 -11.57 -0.48 8.71
CA VAL A 4 -11.65 -0.26 10.16
C VAL A 4 -12.12 -1.54 10.85
N ARG A 5 -11.32 -2.06 11.77
CA ARG A 5 -11.64 -3.24 12.60
C ARG A 5 -11.93 -2.84 14.04
N GLY A 6 -12.63 -3.69 14.79
CA GLY A 6 -12.91 -3.47 16.22
C GLY A 6 -14.33 -2.96 16.50
N PRO A 7 -14.64 -2.64 17.78
CA PRO A 7 -15.97 -2.20 18.22
C PRO A 7 -16.36 -0.84 17.62
N ARG A 8 -17.63 -0.70 17.23
CA ARG A 8 -18.16 0.54 16.62
C ARG A 8 -18.16 1.73 17.60
N ASP A 9 -18.34 1.45 18.88
CA ASP A 9 -18.31 2.40 19.99
C ASP A 9 -16.92 2.54 20.63
N GLY A 10 -15.88 1.96 20.00
CA GLY A 10 -14.50 2.19 20.37
C GLY A 10 -14.08 3.63 20.11
N LYS A 11 -13.64 4.32 21.18
CA LYS A 11 -13.24 5.73 21.15
C LYS A 11 -11.81 5.96 20.66
N LEU A 12 -10.95 4.94 20.71
CA LEU A 12 -9.55 5.04 20.31
C LEU A 12 -9.37 4.45 18.92
N ILE A 13 -8.82 5.24 18.00
CA ILE A 13 -8.38 4.79 16.68
C ILE A 13 -6.86 4.66 16.67
N THR A 14 -6.38 3.55 16.10
CA THR A 14 -4.97 3.32 15.80
C THR A 14 -4.82 2.93 14.34
N ALA A 15 -3.70 3.28 13.73
CA ALA A 15 -3.37 2.94 12.35
C ALA A 15 -2.25 1.89 12.30
N SER A 16 -2.28 1.01 11.31
CA SER A 16 -1.16 0.14 10.93
C SER A 16 -0.86 0.32 9.44
N PHE A 17 0.43 0.30 9.08
CA PHE A 17 0.87 0.40 7.69
C PHE A 17 1.25 -0.98 7.20
N ASP A 18 0.49 -1.52 6.24
CA ASP A 18 0.62 -2.89 5.77
C ASP A 18 1.14 -2.90 4.33
N GLY A 19 2.16 -3.73 4.07
CA GLY A 19 2.80 -3.90 2.77
C GLY A 19 3.83 -5.03 2.84
N LYS A 20 3.97 -5.83 1.78
CA LYS A 20 4.84 -7.02 1.78
C LYS A 20 6.31 -6.62 1.76
N GLU A 21 6.59 -5.50 1.12
CA GLU A 21 7.90 -4.94 0.84
C GLU A 21 8.57 -4.38 2.10
N LYS A 22 7.84 -4.23 3.20
CA LYS A 22 8.40 -3.92 4.53
C LYS A 22 9.49 -4.92 4.93
N SER A 23 9.34 -6.19 4.51
CA SER A 23 10.31 -7.26 4.78
C SER A 23 11.65 -7.09 4.07
N LEU A 24 11.73 -6.22 3.06
CA LEU A 24 12.98 -5.90 2.34
C LEU A 24 13.91 -4.99 3.15
N PHE A 25 13.41 -4.44 4.26
CA PHE A 25 14.11 -3.48 5.11
C PHE A 25 14.36 -4.08 6.50
N PRO A 26 15.60 -4.06 7.00
CA PRO A 26 15.89 -4.52 8.37
C PRO A 26 15.16 -3.71 9.43
N SER A 27 14.90 -2.43 9.15
CA SER A 27 14.17 -1.51 10.01
C SER A 27 13.48 -0.45 9.17
N LEU A 28 12.27 -0.06 9.58
CA LEU A 28 11.54 1.07 8.98
C LEU A 28 11.96 2.41 9.59
N LYS A 29 12.71 2.41 10.70
CA LYS A 29 13.15 3.65 11.36
C LYS A 29 14.12 4.49 10.52
N THR A 30 14.71 3.88 9.49
CA THR A 30 15.68 4.51 8.59
C THR A 30 15.11 4.75 7.21
N THR A 31 13.81 4.49 6.99
CA THR A 31 13.18 4.63 5.68
C THR A 31 12.58 6.02 5.51
N LYS A 32 12.42 6.43 4.25
CA LYS A 32 11.71 7.67 3.89
C LYS A 32 10.33 7.31 3.39
N ASP A 33 9.31 7.87 4.04
CA ASP A 33 7.91 7.57 3.78
C ASP A 33 7.20 8.85 3.31
N LEU A 34 6.57 8.80 2.13
CA LEU A 34 5.68 9.86 1.64
C LEU A 34 4.24 9.50 2.01
N VAL A 35 3.64 10.24 2.92
CA VAL A 35 2.25 10.05 3.35
C VAL A 35 1.35 10.96 2.52
N LEU A 36 0.52 10.37 1.66
CA LEU A 36 -0.36 11.12 0.76
C LEU A 36 -1.64 11.54 1.48
N LEU A 37 -1.95 12.84 1.44
CA LEU A 37 -3.14 13.41 2.06
C LEU A 37 -4.07 13.99 0.99
N SER A 38 -5.10 13.21 0.64
CA SER A 38 -6.21 13.71 -0.19
C SER A 38 -7.04 14.69 0.61
N ILE A 39 -7.06 15.95 0.17
CA ILE A 39 -7.76 17.04 0.87
C ILE A 39 -9.30 16.90 0.82
N ARG A 40 -9.82 16.06 -0.08
CA ARG A 40 -11.26 15.82 -0.24
C ARG A 40 -11.54 14.40 -0.73
N GLY A 41 -12.73 13.88 -0.43
CA GLY A 41 -13.22 12.59 -0.95
C GLY A 41 -12.70 11.33 -0.23
N ASN A 42 -11.76 11.46 0.70
CA ASN A 42 -11.28 10.34 1.53
C ASN A 42 -11.39 10.66 3.03
N GLU A 43 -12.39 10.07 3.69
CA GLU A 43 -12.64 10.25 5.13
C GLU A 43 -11.49 9.74 6.00
N TYR A 44 -10.65 8.84 5.49
CA TYR A 44 -9.51 8.29 6.22
C TYR A 44 -8.30 9.23 6.24
N CYS A 45 -8.34 10.32 5.48
CA CYS A 45 -7.35 11.39 5.49
C CYS A 45 -7.76 12.57 6.38
N THR A 46 -8.78 12.46 7.23
CA THR A 46 -9.23 13.54 8.13
C THR A 46 -9.49 13.06 9.56
N GLY A 47 -9.58 14.01 10.49
CA GLY A 47 -10.05 13.78 11.86
C GLY A 47 -9.24 12.72 12.62
N GLU A 48 -9.94 11.83 13.33
CA GLU A 48 -9.32 10.79 14.15
C GLU A 48 -8.48 9.79 13.32
N TYR A 49 -8.81 9.56 12.05
CA TYR A 49 -8.05 8.68 11.17
C TYR A 49 -6.71 9.30 10.76
N LEU A 50 -6.73 10.59 10.38
CA LEU A 50 -5.50 11.33 10.12
C LEU A 50 -4.62 11.40 11.36
N GLY A 51 -5.20 11.70 12.54
CA GLY A 51 -4.46 11.69 13.81
C GLY A 51 -3.73 10.37 14.05
N ALA A 52 -4.40 9.24 13.76
CA ALA A 52 -3.78 7.93 13.90
C ALA A 52 -2.69 7.64 12.84
N ILE A 53 -2.86 8.11 11.60
CA ILE A 53 -1.80 8.03 10.56
C ILE A 53 -0.58 8.82 11.00
N VAL A 54 -0.76 10.07 11.42
CA VAL A 54 0.32 10.95 11.85
C VAL A 54 1.06 10.33 13.04
N GLN A 55 0.32 9.88 14.06
CA GLN A 55 0.91 9.23 15.23
C GLN A 55 1.73 7.99 14.86
N GLN A 56 1.22 7.13 13.97
CA GLN A 56 1.93 5.91 13.55
C GLN A 56 3.18 6.23 12.72
N ALA A 57 3.10 7.19 11.80
CA ALA A 57 4.24 7.62 10.99
C ALA A 57 5.34 8.24 11.87
N VAL A 58 4.99 9.18 12.76
CA VAL A 58 5.95 9.80 13.68
C VAL A 58 6.56 8.77 14.64
N ALA A 59 5.76 7.88 15.22
CA ALA A 59 6.26 6.83 16.10
C ALA A 59 7.26 5.88 15.42
N THR A 60 7.14 5.70 14.09
CA THR A 60 8.05 4.87 13.30
C THR A 60 9.41 5.54 13.12
N HIS A 61 9.44 6.86 12.90
CA HIS A 61 10.63 7.59 12.50
C HIS A 61 11.29 8.40 13.60
N GLN A 62 10.60 8.69 14.70
CA GLN A 62 11.15 9.50 15.79
C GLN A 62 12.43 8.88 16.38
N THR A 63 13.40 9.73 16.68
CA THR A 63 14.68 9.36 17.29
C THR A 63 14.99 10.27 18.46
N PRO A 64 15.82 9.82 19.42
CA PRO A 64 16.41 10.72 20.42
C PRO A 64 17.09 11.93 19.77
N ILE A 65 17.10 13.07 20.46
CA ILE A 65 17.68 14.34 19.97
C ILE A 65 19.19 14.17 19.66
N ASP A 66 19.88 13.33 20.44
CA ASP A 66 21.30 13.02 20.33
C ASP A 66 21.63 11.85 19.37
N HIS A 67 20.64 11.33 18.62
CA HIS A 67 20.86 10.24 17.68
C HIS A 67 21.75 10.67 16.50
N SER A 68 22.90 10.01 16.36
CA SER A 68 23.90 10.27 15.32
C SER A 68 23.85 9.32 14.13
N GLY A 69 22.97 8.31 14.15
CA GLY A 69 22.83 7.33 13.07
C GLY A 69 21.94 7.81 11.93
N ALA A 70 21.72 6.95 10.94
CA ALA A 70 20.74 7.21 9.88
C ALA A 70 19.34 7.46 10.49
N LYS A 71 18.66 8.49 9.99
CA LYS A 71 17.30 8.88 10.39
C LYS A 71 16.36 8.68 9.21
N GLY A 72 15.27 7.95 9.45
CA GLY A 72 14.13 7.94 8.55
C GLY A 72 13.37 9.26 8.61
N LYS A 73 12.36 9.41 7.77
CA LYS A 73 11.51 10.61 7.75
C LYS A 73 10.13 10.28 7.22
N ALA A 74 9.10 10.87 7.82
CA ALA A 74 7.77 10.93 7.25
C ALA A 74 7.48 12.30 6.63
N THR A 75 7.10 12.34 5.37
CA THR A 75 6.71 13.57 4.67
C THR A 75 5.22 13.51 4.36
N PHE A 76 4.44 14.37 5.01
CA PHE A 76 3.00 14.50 4.78
C PHE A 76 2.75 15.44 3.61
N LEU A 77 2.31 14.89 2.48
CA LEU A 77 2.02 15.65 1.28
C LEU A 77 0.53 16.03 1.23
N ILE A 78 0.24 17.31 1.43
CA ILE A 78 -1.08 17.90 1.21
C ILE A 78 -1.25 18.08 -0.29
N ALA A 79 -2.01 17.19 -0.92
CA ALA A 79 -2.25 17.18 -2.36
C ALA A 79 -3.35 18.17 -2.76
N ASP A 80 -3.10 19.45 -2.49
CA ASP A 80 -4.08 20.52 -2.65
C ASP A 80 -4.14 21.10 -4.05
N GLU A 81 -3.07 21.73 -4.56
CA GLU A 81 -3.11 22.43 -5.85
C GLU A 81 -3.64 21.49 -6.94
N ILE A 82 -3.14 20.25 -7.04
CA ILE A 82 -3.59 19.24 -8.01
C ILE A 82 -5.11 18.97 -7.99
N TYR A 83 -5.80 19.25 -6.89
CA TYR A 83 -7.25 19.14 -6.80
C TYR A 83 -7.98 20.08 -7.77
N TRP A 84 -7.29 21.07 -8.36
CA TRP A 84 -7.84 21.93 -9.43
C TRP A 84 -8.45 21.12 -10.58
N HIS A 85 -7.86 19.95 -10.92
CA HIS A 85 -8.42 19.04 -11.93
C HIS A 85 -9.81 18.52 -11.57
N ASN A 86 -10.16 18.43 -10.29
CA ASN A 86 -11.45 17.91 -9.85
C ASN A 86 -12.57 18.97 -9.90
N ILE A 87 -12.21 20.25 -9.98
CA ILE A 87 -13.14 21.38 -9.98
C ILE A 87 -13.22 22.09 -11.34
N LYS A 88 -12.29 21.82 -12.27
CA LYS A 88 -12.30 22.41 -13.62
C LYS A 88 -13.53 22.02 -14.46
N GLN A 89 -13.81 22.83 -15.48
CA GLN A 89 -14.88 22.58 -16.45
C GLN A 89 -14.31 21.98 -17.75
N MET A 90 -15.17 21.57 -18.69
CA MET A 90 -14.74 20.98 -19.97
C MET A 90 -13.80 21.88 -20.77
N ILE A 91 -14.03 23.19 -20.70
CA ILE A 91 -13.19 24.21 -21.32
C ILE A 91 -12.76 25.14 -20.18
N SER A 92 -11.46 25.34 -20.04
CA SER A 92 -10.91 26.31 -19.09
C SER A 92 -9.80 27.08 -19.79
N SER A 93 -9.95 28.40 -19.83
CA SER A 93 -8.90 29.33 -20.24
C SER A 93 -7.74 29.31 -19.26
N GLU A 94 -6.55 29.76 -19.68
CA GLU A 94 -5.37 29.84 -18.80
C GLU A 94 -5.64 30.66 -17.53
N SER A 95 -6.38 31.77 -17.66
CA SER A 95 -6.80 32.58 -16.51
C SER A 95 -7.72 31.83 -15.55
N GLU A 96 -8.62 31.00 -16.06
CA GLU A 96 -9.50 30.17 -15.22
C GLU A 96 -8.71 29.07 -14.51
N VAL A 97 -7.71 28.46 -15.18
CA VAL A 97 -6.84 27.45 -14.57
C VAL A 97 -6.12 28.03 -13.34
N GLU A 98 -5.56 29.24 -13.44
CA GLU A 98 -4.90 29.86 -12.28
C GLU A 98 -5.88 30.14 -11.13
N ILE A 99 -7.09 30.63 -11.44
CA ILE A 99 -8.14 30.83 -10.42
C ILE A 99 -8.50 29.51 -9.73
N LEU A 100 -8.66 28.42 -10.49
CA LEU A 100 -8.99 27.10 -9.95
C LEU A 100 -7.85 26.54 -9.09
N LYS A 101 -6.59 26.77 -9.48
CA LYS A 101 -5.43 26.41 -8.65
C LYS A 101 -5.43 27.16 -7.32
N GLN A 102 -5.69 28.47 -7.34
CA GLN A 102 -5.81 29.26 -6.11
C GLN A 102 -6.99 28.79 -5.23
N GLU A 103 -8.12 28.41 -5.84
CA GLU A 103 -9.24 27.81 -5.13
C GLU A 103 -8.85 26.47 -4.48
N ALA A 104 -8.15 25.59 -5.20
CA ALA A 104 -7.67 24.32 -4.68
C ALA A 104 -6.69 24.51 -3.51
N ILE A 105 -5.77 25.48 -3.61
CA ILE A 105 -4.86 25.90 -2.54
C ILE A 105 -5.64 26.37 -1.31
N LYS A 106 -6.72 27.12 -1.48
CA LYS A 106 -7.58 27.57 -0.37
C LYS A 106 -8.28 26.38 0.32
N ILE A 107 -8.81 25.43 -0.45
CA ILE A 107 -9.41 24.21 0.11
C ILE A 107 -8.35 23.41 0.89
N GLY A 108 -7.12 23.33 0.39
CA GLY A 108 -5.99 22.72 1.11
C GLY A 108 -5.66 23.40 2.43
N ALA A 109 -5.68 24.74 2.46
CA ALA A 109 -5.47 25.53 3.67
C ALA A 109 -6.56 25.25 4.73
N ASP A 110 -7.83 25.24 4.32
CA ASP A 110 -8.96 24.93 5.19
C ASP A 110 -8.88 23.48 5.73
N TYR A 111 -8.52 22.53 4.86
CA TYR A 111 -8.25 21.14 5.25
C TYR A 111 -7.15 21.05 6.32
N PHE A 112 -6.03 21.74 6.10
CA PHE A 112 -4.91 21.72 7.05
C PHE A 112 -5.32 22.30 8.42
N LEU A 113 -5.95 23.47 8.44
CA LEU A 113 -6.38 24.13 9.68
C LEU A 113 -7.40 23.29 10.45
N THR A 114 -8.35 22.66 9.75
CA THR A 114 -9.34 21.77 10.36
C THR A 114 -8.69 20.55 11.03
N ASN A 115 -7.52 20.15 10.55
CA ASN A 115 -6.78 18.98 11.03
C ASN A 115 -5.50 19.34 11.80
N LEU A 116 -5.28 20.61 12.11
CA LEU A 116 -4.04 21.11 12.72
C LEU A 116 -3.65 20.33 13.99
N GLY A 117 -4.63 19.99 14.81
CA GLY A 117 -4.42 19.21 16.04
C GLY A 117 -3.74 17.86 15.80
N ALA A 118 -3.95 17.22 14.65
CA ALA A 118 -3.30 15.95 14.31
C ALA A 118 -1.77 16.09 14.19
N PHE A 119 -1.30 17.22 13.66
CA PHE A 119 0.14 17.50 13.47
C PHE A 119 0.80 18.10 14.71
N LEU A 120 0.04 18.75 15.58
CA LEU A 120 0.54 19.28 16.85
C LEU A 120 0.61 18.21 17.95
N THR A 121 -0.22 17.17 17.89
CA THR A 121 -0.27 16.10 18.91
C THR A 121 1.10 15.44 19.12
N PRO A 122 1.87 15.04 18.09
CA PRO A 122 3.20 14.46 18.30
C PRO A 122 4.24 15.43 18.88
N LEU A 123 3.97 16.75 18.83
CA LEU A 123 4.79 17.81 19.42
C LEU A 123 4.34 18.19 20.84
N ASP A 124 3.42 17.41 21.42
CA ASP A 124 2.87 17.60 22.76
C ASP A 124 2.24 19.01 22.94
N MET A 125 1.58 19.52 21.89
CA MET A 125 1.03 20.87 21.84
C MET A 125 -0.45 20.86 21.43
N THR A 126 -1.28 21.67 22.10
CA THR A 126 -2.67 21.91 21.66
C THR A 126 -2.76 23.06 20.66
N ILE A 127 -3.88 23.19 19.95
CA ILE A 127 -4.11 24.29 19.02
C ILE A 127 -4.08 25.64 19.76
N GLU A 128 -4.64 25.70 20.96
CA GLU A 128 -4.68 26.92 21.79
C GLU A 128 -3.26 27.34 22.20
N GLN A 129 -2.44 26.40 22.67
CA GLN A 129 -1.04 26.65 23.03
C GLN A 129 -0.21 27.11 21.84
N PHE A 130 -0.43 26.49 20.67
CA PHE A 130 0.26 26.89 19.44
C PHE A 130 -0.11 28.32 19.04
N ASN A 131 -1.41 28.65 19.03
CA ASN A 131 -1.90 29.97 18.63
C ASN A 131 -1.50 31.08 19.63
N GLU A 132 -1.37 30.76 20.92
CA GLU A 132 -0.85 31.69 21.92
C GLU A 132 0.64 32.01 21.66
N LYS A 133 1.43 31.00 21.32
CA LYS A 133 2.87 31.15 21.07
C LYS A 133 3.18 31.76 19.70
N TYR A 134 2.37 31.47 18.70
CA TYR A 134 2.55 31.89 17.30
C TYR A 134 1.25 32.51 16.74
N PRO A 135 0.85 33.71 17.21
CA PRO A 135 -0.38 34.35 16.77
C PRO A 135 -0.29 34.83 15.31
N GLU A 136 -1.45 34.91 14.66
CA GLU A 136 -1.65 35.55 13.34
C GLU A 136 -0.77 35.00 12.20
N LYS A 137 -0.44 33.71 12.25
CA LYS A 137 0.35 33.04 11.21
C LYS A 137 -0.49 32.58 10.02
N SER A 138 0.06 32.78 8.83
CA SER A 138 -0.45 32.15 7.61
C SER A 138 -0.22 30.64 7.63
N VAL A 139 -0.96 29.89 6.80
CA VAL A 139 -0.81 28.41 6.76
C VAL A 139 0.61 27.97 6.43
N ASP A 140 1.28 28.63 5.48
CA ASP A 140 2.64 28.26 5.10
C ASP A 140 3.64 28.58 6.23
N GLU A 141 3.44 29.64 7.00
CA GLU A 141 4.21 29.92 8.22
C GLU A 141 3.95 28.88 9.31
N ILE A 142 2.69 28.47 9.53
CA ILE A 142 2.34 27.42 10.49
C ILE A 142 3.05 26.11 10.14
N ILE A 143 2.99 25.70 8.86
CA ILE A 143 3.70 24.51 8.36
C ILE A 143 5.20 24.63 8.60
N THR A 144 5.80 25.80 8.30
CA THR A 144 7.23 26.05 8.52
C THR A 144 7.61 25.89 9.99
N ILE A 145 6.81 26.46 10.90
CA ILE A 145 7.03 26.36 12.35
C ILE A 145 6.91 24.91 12.82
N ILE A 146 5.88 24.18 12.38
CA ILE A 146 5.68 22.76 12.75
C ILE A 146 6.85 21.90 12.25
N ASN A 147 7.31 22.11 11.02
CA ASN A 147 8.45 21.38 10.46
C ASN A 147 9.73 21.66 11.25
N GLN A 148 9.96 22.92 11.65
CA GLN A 148 11.09 23.28 12.51
C GLN A 148 11.00 22.59 13.88
N LEU A 149 9.84 22.64 14.54
CA LEU A 149 9.64 21.99 15.84
C LEU A 149 9.80 20.47 15.74
N ALA A 150 9.35 19.84 14.65
CA ALA A 150 9.49 18.41 14.42
C ALA A 150 10.96 17.98 14.28
N ASP A 151 11.79 18.79 13.63
CA ASP A 151 13.22 18.57 13.51
C ASP A 151 13.93 18.75 14.86
N GLU A 152 13.69 19.88 15.55
CA GLU A 152 14.28 20.21 16.84
C GLU A 152 13.96 19.17 17.94
N GLN A 153 12.77 18.56 17.88
CA GLN A 153 12.33 17.54 18.84
C GLN A 153 12.63 16.09 18.39
N GLY A 154 13.32 15.89 17.26
CA GLY A 154 13.66 14.56 16.76
C GLY A 154 12.45 13.70 16.37
N LYS A 155 11.31 14.34 16.05
CA LYS A 155 10.09 13.66 15.60
C LYS A 155 10.21 13.18 14.14
N ASN A 156 11.17 13.74 13.40
CA ASN A 156 11.57 13.33 12.04
C ASN A 156 10.39 13.27 11.06
N PHE A 157 9.55 14.30 11.07
CA PHE A 157 8.51 14.47 10.05
C PHE A 157 8.50 15.87 9.47
N GLU A 158 7.91 16.02 8.31
CA GLU A 158 7.61 17.32 7.71
C GLU A 158 6.25 17.30 7.01
N ILE A 159 5.70 18.48 6.78
CA ILE A 159 4.49 18.73 6.01
C ILE A 159 4.87 19.56 4.79
N VAL A 160 4.42 19.13 3.62
CA VAL A 160 4.70 19.77 2.34
C VAL A 160 3.39 19.91 1.57
N ARG A 161 3.22 21.03 0.86
CA ARG A 161 2.08 21.27 -0.03
C ARG A 161 2.45 20.91 -1.47
N TRP A 162 1.45 20.65 -2.32
CA TRP A 162 1.67 20.16 -3.68
C TRP A 162 2.69 20.99 -4.46
N LYS A 163 2.51 22.32 -4.49
CA LYS A 163 3.40 23.26 -5.17
C LYS A 163 4.87 23.13 -4.75
N THR A 164 5.12 23.02 -3.44
CA THR A 164 6.47 22.87 -2.88
C THR A 164 7.05 21.49 -3.16
N TRP A 165 6.20 20.46 -3.23
CA TRP A 165 6.60 19.11 -3.56
C TRP A 165 7.07 18.98 -5.01
N VAL A 166 6.26 19.40 -5.98
CA VAL A 166 6.61 19.29 -7.41
C VAL A 166 7.77 20.19 -7.83
N ALA A 167 8.06 21.24 -7.06
CA ALA A 167 9.21 22.13 -7.28
C ALA A 167 10.56 21.54 -6.81
N GLN A 168 10.57 20.39 -6.12
CA GLN A 168 11.81 19.77 -5.64
C GLN A 168 12.74 19.40 -6.80
N ASN A 169 14.02 19.74 -6.71
CA ASN A 169 15.04 19.40 -7.72
C ASN A 169 14.64 19.75 -9.17
N ASP A 170 13.97 20.89 -9.36
CA ASP A 170 13.47 21.36 -10.67
C ASP A 170 12.58 20.31 -11.38
N SER A 171 11.86 19.50 -10.61
CA SER A 171 11.12 18.34 -11.12
C SER A 171 9.86 18.69 -11.90
N GLN A 172 9.27 19.87 -11.68
CA GLN A 172 8.04 20.30 -12.35
C GLN A 172 8.17 20.22 -13.88
N GLU A 173 9.28 20.69 -14.46
CA GLU A 173 9.47 20.65 -15.91
C GLU A 173 9.56 19.21 -16.42
N LYS A 174 10.24 18.33 -15.68
CA LYS A 174 10.38 16.91 -16.03
C LYS A 174 9.03 16.20 -15.93
N ILE A 175 8.25 16.46 -14.88
CA ILE A 175 6.89 15.95 -14.71
C ILE A 175 6.01 16.37 -15.90
N ASN A 176 6.04 17.65 -16.27
CA ASN A 176 5.27 18.16 -17.41
C ASN A 176 5.64 17.44 -18.72
N LYS A 177 6.93 17.13 -18.94
CA LYS A 177 7.37 16.34 -20.10
C LYS A 177 6.89 14.89 -20.01
N MET A 178 6.93 14.29 -18.83
CA MET A 178 6.49 12.89 -18.62
C MET A 178 5.00 12.68 -18.84
N MET A 179 4.16 13.70 -18.62
CA MET A 179 2.72 13.64 -18.86
C MET A 179 2.41 13.16 -20.29
N GLY A 180 3.20 13.56 -21.30
CA GLY A 180 3.02 13.12 -22.69
C GLY A 180 3.24 11.63 -22.94
N PHE A 181 3.94 10.92 -22.04
CA PHE A 181 4.10 9.46 -22.16
C PHE A 181 2.83 8.70 -21.81
N TYR A 182 1.92 9.27 -21.02
CA TYR A 182 0.65 8.62 -20.70
C TYR A 182 -0.31 8.55 -21.89
N ASP A 183 -0.06 9.34 -22.95
CA ASP A 183 -0.81 9.26 -24.20
C ASP A 183 -0.13 8.40 -25.28
N SER A 184 1.20 8.26 -25.20
CA SER A 184 2.03 7.66 -26.25
C SER A 184 2.61 6.29 -25.92
N VAL A 185 2.72 5.94 -24.64
CA VAL A 185 3.20 4.63 -24.16
C VAL A 185 2.00 3.78 -23.75
N GLU A 186 1.74 2.69 -24.48
CA GLU A 186 0.54 1.89 -24.35
C GLU A 186 0.30 1.38 -22.91
N GLY A 187 1.36 0.92 -22.23
CA GLY A 187 1.25 0.42 -20.85
C GLY A 187 0.82 1.50 -19.85
N LEU A 188 1.36 2.72 -19.98
CA LEU A 188 0.97 3.86 -19.15
C LEU A 188 -0.46 4.29 -19.48
N LYS A 189 -0.78 4.41 -20.76
CA LYS A 189 -2.10 4.82 -21.26
C LYS A 189 -3.22 3.91 -20.78
N GLU A 190 -3.07 2.60 -20.98
CA GLU A 190 -4.10 1.62 -20.59
C GLU A 190 -4.33 1.61 -19.07
N SER A 191 -3.28 1.84 -18.28
CA SER A 191 -3.40 1.93 -16.82
C SER A 191 -4.28 3.11 -16.38
N VAL A 192 -4.17 4.26 -17.07
CA VAL A 192 -4.99 5.46 -16.84
C VAL A 192 -6.42 5.21 -17.29
N ILE A 193 -6.63 4.70 -18.50
CA ILE A 193 -7.97 4.41 -19.05
C ILE A 193 -8.74 3.45 -18.14
N ARG A 194 -8.09 2.40 -17.63
CA ARG A 194 -8.71 1.44 -16.70
C ARG A 194 -9.19 2.12 -15.42
N THR A 195 -8.38 2.99 -14.85
CA THR A 195 -8.68 3.69 -13.59
C THR A 195 -9.76 4.76 -13.78
N GLN A 196 -9.65 5.53 -14.86
CA GLN A 196 -10.63 6.51 -15.31
C GLN A 196 -12.02 5.87 -15.48
N ASN A 197 -12.11 4.74 -16.20
CA ASN A 197 -13.38 4.05 -16.41
C ASN A 197 -14.06 3.62 -15.10
N ASN A 198 -13.27 3.20 -14.10
CA ASN A 198 -13.80 2.87 -12.77
C ASN A 198 -14.25 4.12 -12.02
N PHE A 199 -13.51 5.22 -12.12
CA PHE A 199 -13.88 6.49 -11.52
C PHE A 199 -15.19 7.05 -12.11
N VAL A 200 -15.30 7.06 -13.43
CA VAL A 200 -16.50 7.48 -14.17
C VAL A 200 -17.71 6.64 -13.79
N LYS A 201 -17.59 5.30 -13.71
CA LYS A 201 -18.71 4.44 -13.28
C LYS A 201 -19.27 4.80 -11.90
N ARG A 202 -18.44 5.33 -10.99
CA ARG A 202 -18.86 5.75 -9.65
C ARG A 202 -19.57 7.11 -9.64
N HIS A 203 -19.20 8.01 -10.55
CA HIS A 203 -19.66 9.42 -10.56
C HIS A 203 -20.56 9.78 -11.74
N GLY A 204 -20.75 8.88 -12.71
CA GLY A 204 -21.51 9.15 -13.94
C GLY A 204 -23.00 9.41 -13.73
N LYS A 205 -23.50 9.23 -12.50
CA LYS A 205 -24.87 9.65 -12.11
C LYS A 205 -24.94 11.10 -11.63
N ASP A 206 -23.79 11.69 -11.29
CA ASP A 206 -23.68 12.99 -10.64
C ASP A 206 -23.22 14.10 -11.60
N GLY A 207 -23.02 13.78 -12.88
CA GLY A 207 -22.61 14.77 -13.88
C GLY A 207 -22.32 14.18 -15.26
N ASP A 208 -21.78 15.02 -16.13
CA ASP A 208 -21.37 14.65 -17.48
C ASP A 208 -20.20 13.65 -17.44
N GLU A 209 -20.39 12.52 -18.11
CA GLU A 209 -19.41 11.43 -18.20
C GLU A 209 -18.09 11.90 -18.83
N GLU A 210 -18.17 12.72 -19.87
CA GLU A 210 -16.96 13.20 -20.57
C GLU A 210 -16.16 14.15 -19.68
N LEU A 211 -16.84 14.99 -18.90
CA LEU A 211 -16.18 15.82 -17.89
C LEU A 211 -15.47 14.95 -16.83
N TRP A 212 -16.12 13.91 -16.32
CA TRP A 212 -15.49 13.01 -15.35
C TRP A 212 -14.30 12.26 -15.92
N LYS A 213 -14.36 11.85 -17.21
CA LYS A 213 -13.22 11.29 -17.91
C LYS A 213 -12.08 12.28 -17.96
N LEU A 214 -12.32 13.50 -18.45
CA LEU A 214 -11.31 14.56 -18.57
C LEU A 214 -10.65 14.87 -17.22
N ARG A 215 -11.45 15.09 -16.17
CA ARG A 215 -10.94 15.37 -14.83
C ARG A 215 -10.06 14.24 -14.30
N SER A 216 -10.54 13.00 -14.41
CA SER A 216 -9.78 11.84 -13.94
C SER A 216 -8.51 11.59 -14.75
N HIS A 217 -8.53 11.84 -16.06
CA HIS A 217 -7.36 11.68 -16.91
C HIS A 217 -6.25 12.63 -16.47
N ASP A 218 -6.55 13.92 -16.48
CA ASP A 218 -5.54 14.95 -16.27
C ASP A 218 -5.00 14.95 -14.84
N TYR A 219 -5.86 14.61 -13.86
CA TYR A 219 -5.42 14.36 -12.48
C TYR A 219 -4.41 13.20 -12.42
N LEU A 220 -4.72 12.05 -13.04
CA LEU A 220 -3.87 10.86 -12.96
C LEU A 220 -2.52 11.05 -13.68
N ILE A 221 -2.48 11.71 -14.84
CA ILE A 221 -1.22 11.89 -15.57
C ILE A 221 -0.28 12.91 -14.89
N GLU A 222 -0.82 13.86 -14.11
CA GLU A 222 -0.01 14.76 -13.28
C GLU A 222 0.40 14.08 -11.96
N GLU A 223 -0.54 13.42 -11.28
CA GLU A 223 -0.30 12.81 -9.96
C GLU A 223 0.69 11.66 -10.03
N SER A 224 0.58 10.79 -11.04
CA SER A 224 1.36 9.55 -11.12
C SER A 224 2.88 9.80 -11.15
N PRO A 225 3.44 10.63 -12.05
CA PRO A 225 4.87 10.95 -12.01
C PRO A 225 5.23 11.83 -10.80
N ALA A 226 4.36 12.73 -10.36
CA ALA A 226 4.61 13.57 -9.18
C ALA A 226 4.69 12.76 -7.88
N VAL A 227 3.96 11.65 -7.75
CA VAL A 227 4.01 10.78 -6.58
C VAL A 227 5.08 9.72 -6.75
N MET A 228 5.07 8.94 -7.83
CA MET A 228 5.92 7.76 -7.93
C MET A 228 7.33 8.09 -8.42
N TRP A 229 7.44 8.81 -9.53
CA TRP A 229 8.76 9.13 -10.10
C TRP A 229 9.54 10.09 -9.20
N LEU A 230 8.90 11.17 -8.75
CA LEU A 230 9.57 12.17 -7.91
C LEU A 230 9.93 11.61 -6.53
N ALA A 231 9.06 10.82 -5.89
CA ALA A 231 9.43 10.19 -4.62
C ALA A 231 10.60 9.21 -4.82
N ALA A 232 10.64 8.45 -5.92
CA ALA A 232 11.76 7.58 -6.23
C ALA A 232 13.06 8.38 -6.45
N SER A 233 13.01 9.50 -7.17
CA SER A 233 14.19 10.35 -7.43
C SER A 233 14.74 11.01 -6.16
N LEU A 234 13.88 11.25 -5.16
CA LEU A 234 14.23 11.75 -3.84
C LEU A 234 14.63 10.63 -2.85
N GLY A 235 14.60 9.37 -3.29
CA GLY A 235 15.00 8.19 -2.52
C GLY A 235 13.98 7.76 -1.47
N TYR A 236 12.69 8.04 -1.68
CA TYR A 236 11.63 7.53 -0.81
C TYR A 236 11.45 6.02 -1.00
N ASN A 237 11.33 5.33 0.13
CA ASN A 237 11.15 3.88 0.18
C ASN A 237 9.69 3.49 0.11
N PHE A 238 8.81 4.29 0.71
CA PHE A 238 7.40 3.97 0.84
C PHE A 238 6.50 5.15 0.48
N ILE A 239 5.36 4.82 -0.11
CA ILE A 239 4.20 5.69 -0.24
C ILE A 239 3.11 5.15 0.69
N VAL A 240 2.62 5.96 1.61
CA VAL A 240 1.62 5.58 2.61
C VAL A 240 0.28 6.22 2.26
N TYR A 241 -0.76 5.42 2.08
CA TYR A 241 -2.10 5.94 1.77
C TYR A 241 -3.22 5.03 2.30
N PRO A 242 -4.34 5.57 2.81
CA PRO A 242 -5.50 4.78 3.17
C PRO A 242 -6.34 4.38 1.95
N GLY A 243 -5.73 3.67 1.00
CA GLY A 243 -6.36 3.10 -0.19
C GLY A 243 -5.43 2.10 -0.87
N GLU A 244 -5.99 1.28 -1.76
CA GLU A 244 -5.20 0.40 -2.62
C GLU A 244 -4.39 1.25 -3.62
N ILE A 245 -3.22 0.75 -4.02
CA ILE A 245 -2.41 1.40 -5.07
C ILE A 245 -3.22 1.44 -6.37
N LEU A 246 -3.12 2.57 -7.09
CA LEU A 246 -3.78 2.72 -8.37
C LEU A 246 -2.91 2.13 -9.50
N PRO A 247 -3.50 1.49 -10.52
CA PRO A 247 -2.76 0.94 -11.65
C PRO A 247 -1.78 1.92 -12.34
N PRO A 248 -2.11 3.22 -12.52
CA PRO A 248 -1.16 4.20 -13.05
C PRO A 248 0.09 4.35 -12.21
N PHE A 249 -0.02 4.26 -10.89
CA PHE A 249 1.15 4.36 -10.01
C PHE A 249 2.07 3.14 -10.15
N GLU A 250 1.49 1.93 -10.24
CA GLU A 250 2.26 0.71 -10.53
C GLU A 250 2.98 0.84 -11.87
N ALA A 251 2.25 1.21 -12.93
CA ALA A 251 2.81 1.38 -14.27
C ALA A 251 3.91 2.46 -14.32
N THR A 252 3.74 3.55 -13.56
CA THR A 252 4.76 4.62 -13.45
C THR A 252 6.04 4.10 -12.83
N LYS A 253 5.92 3.34 -11.73
CA LYS A 253 7.08 2.73 -11.06
C LYS A 253 7.78 1.76 -11.99
N GLU A 254 7.04 0.86 -12.63
CA GLU A 254 7.59 -0.14 -13.54
C GLU A 254 8.28 0.49 -14.76
N PHE A 255 7.73 1.59 -15.28
CA PHE A 255 8.28 2.24 -16.47
C PHE A 255 9.51 3.11 -16.17
N PHE A 256 9.51 3.85 -15.05
CA PHE A 256 10.57 4.82 -14.77
C PHE A 256 11.56 4.43 -13.68
N VAL A 257 11.33 3.39 -12.88
CA VAL A 257 12.27 2.98 -11.81
C VAL A 257 12.89 1.64 -12.16
N VAL A 258 14.09 1.68 -12.75
CA VAL A 258 14.70 0.54 -13.44
C VAL A 258 16.04 0.14 -12.79
N PRO A 259 16.46 -1.14 -12.92
CA PRO A 259 17.77 -1.55 -12.44
C PRO A 259 18.91 -0.88 -13.23
N ASN A 260 20.06 -0.70 -12.58
CA ASN A 260 21.30 -0.31 -13.26
C ASN A 260 21.68 -1.33 -14.36
N HIS A 261 22.18 -0.85 -15.49
CA HIS A 261 22.82 -1.71 -16.48
C HIS A 261 24.14 -2.22 -15.93
N VAL A 262 24.22 -3.52 -15.64
CA VAL A 262 25.43 -4.14 -15.10
C VAL A 262 26.19 -4.83 -16.25
N PRO A 263 27.42 -4.41 -16.57
CA PRO A 263 28.26 -5.15 -17.51
C PRO A 263 28.41 -6.60 -17.05
N ARG A 264 28.17 -7.56 -17.96
CA ARG A 264 28.24 -8.98 -17.63
C ARG A 264 28.95 -9.77 -18.71
N ILE A 265 29.67 -10.80 -18.29
CA ILE A 265 30.26 -11.77 -19.22
C ILE A 265 29.25 -12.89 -19.43
N SER A 266 28.79 -13.07 -20.66
CA SER A 266 27.97 -14.21 -21.06
C SER A 266 28.58 -14.87 -22.28
N GLN A 267 28.79 -16.19 -22.20
CA GLN A 267 29.40 -16.98 -23.29
C GLN A 267 30.76 -16.42 -23.76
N GLY A 268 31.57 -15.94 -22.81
CA GLY A 268 32.90 -15.37 -23.10
C GLY A 268 32.88 -13.99 -23.76
N LYS A 269 31.70 -13.38 -23.95
CA LYS A 269 31.56 -12.01 -24.45
C LYS A 269 31.24 -11.05 -23.32
N ASN A 270 31.93 -9.92 -23.30
CA ASN A 270 31.55 -8.79 -22.45
C ASN A 270 30.31 -8.13 -23.05
N ILE A 271 29.18 -8.22 -22.36
CA ILE A 271 27.92 -7.58 -22.73
C ILE A 271 27.81 -6.29 -21.93
N ILE A 272 27.79 -5.17 -22.64
CA ILE A 272 27.38 -3.86 -22.14
C ILE A 272 26.06 -3.57 -22.84
N GLU A 273 24.96 -3.65 -22.10
CA GLU A 273 23.62 -3.38 -22.66
C GLU A 273 23.49 -1.88 -22.91
N GLU A 274 23.16 -1.49 -24.14
CA GLU A 274 22.76 -0.12 -24.43
C GLU A 274 21.46 0.18 -23.68
N CYS A 275 21.37 1.36 -23.08
CA CYS A 275 20.19 1.74 -22.31
C CYS A 275 19.04 2.09 -23.26
N GLU A 276 18.13 1.14 -23.48
CA GLU A 276 16.88 1.35 -24.24
C GLU A 276 15.78 2.01 -23.38
N HIS A 277 16.03 2.22 -22.09
CA HIS A 277 15.08 2.88 -21.20
C HIS A 277 14.88 4.35 -21.56
N ASN A 278 13.71 4.88 -21.19
CA ASN A 278 13.35 6.27 -21.41
C ASN A 278 14.35 7.24 -20.72
N GLU A 279 14.58 8.43 -21.28
CA GLU A 279 15.53 9.41 -20.73
C GLU A 279 15.23 9.86 -19.30
N TYR A 280 13.98 9.74 -18.85
CA TYR A 280 13.54 10.07 -17.49
C TYR A 280 13.64 8.89 -16.51
N SER A 281 14.14 7.73 -16.95
CA SER A 281 14.28 6.56 -16.09
C SER A 281 15.31 6.81 -14.99
N ILE A 282 14.99 6.34 -13.78
CA ILE A 282 15.84 6.34 -12.61
C ILE A 282 16.49 4.97 -12.53
N HIS A 283 17.77 4.90 -12.87
CA HIS A 283 18.56 3.69 -12.70
C HIS A 283 19.07 3.57 -11.26
N THR A 284 18.83 2.42 -10.64
CA THR A 284 19.22 2.14 -9.25
C THR A 284 19.61 0.68 -9.05
N ASP A 285 20.44 0.38 -8.06
CA ASP A 285 20.84 -1.00 -7.74
C ASP A 285 19.68 -1.84 -7.23
N ASN A 286 18.70 -1.22 -6.57
CA ASN A 286 17.60 -1.92 -5.90
C ASN A 286 16.26 -1.21 -6.12
N PRO A 287 15.66 -1.29 -7.33
CA PRO A 287 14.39 -0.63 -7.63
C PRO A 287 13.25 -1.08 -6.70
N ASN A 288 13.29 -2.34 -6.23
CA ASN A 288 12.34 -2.90 -5.27
C ASN A 288 12.39 -2.25 -3.87
N ARG A 289 13.35 -1.36 -3.60
CA ARG A 289 13.46 -0.60 -2.35
C ARG A 289 12.97 0.85 -2.45
N LEU A 290 12.43 1.25 -3.60
CA LEU A 290 11.89 2.57 -3.82
C LEU A 290 10.37 2.52 -4.01
N VAL A 291 9.69 3.53 -3.47
CA VAL A 291 8.26 3.82 -3.70
C VAL A 291 7.35 2.59 -3.62
N ASN A 292 7.51 1.80 -2.55
CA ASN A 292 6.65 0.67 -2.24
C ASN A 292 5.37 1.16 -1.56
N TRP A 293 4.23 0.53 -1.85
CA TRP A 293 2.96 0.97 -1.30
C TRP A 293 2.71 0.39 0.09
N LEU A 294 2.36 1.24 1.04
CA LEU A 294 1.88 0.86 2.36
C LEU A 294 0.43 1.28 2.51
N GLU A 295 -0.47 0.29 2.49
CA GLU A 295 -1.88 0.54 2.74
C GLU A 295 -2.12 0.74 4.24
N VAL A 296 -2.81 1.84 4.60
CA VAL A 296 -3.19 2.10 5.99
C VAL A 296 -4.41 1.27 6.37
N ASN A 297 -4.36 0.54 7.48
CA ASN A 297 -5.51 -0.10 8.11
C ASN A 297 -5.76 0.51 9.50
N PHE A 298 -7.02 0.50 9.94
CA PHE A 298 -7.41 1.09 11.22
C PHE A 298 -8.00 0.07 12.18
N LYS A 299 -7.79 0.30 13.48
CA LYS A 299 -8.38 -0.47 14.56
C LYS A 299 -8.98 0.46 15.61
N ARG A 300 -10.28 0.28 15.87
CA ARG A 300 -11.00 0.83 17.02
C ARG A 300 -10.75 -0.01 18.27
N SER A 301 -10.66 0.65 19.41
CA SER A 301 -10.61 0.00 20.73
C SER A 301 -11.25 0.87 21.80
N HIS A 302 -11.63 0.25 22.93
CA HIS A 302 -12.01 0.99 24.13
C HIS A 302 -10.75 1.40 24.89
N PRO A 303 -10.78 2.52 25.63
CA PRO A 303 -9.75 2.80 26.60
C PRO A 303 -9.62 1.61 27.55
N PRO A 304 -8.39 1.24 27.97
CA PRO A 304 -8.24 0.26 29.02
C PRO A 304 -9.09 0.70 30.22
N LYS A 305 -9.94 -0.19 30.74
CA LYS A 305 -10.68 0.08 31.97
C LYS A 305 -9.62 0.41 33.01
N GLN A 306 -9.57 1.66 33.47
CA GLN A 306 -8.73 2.01 34.61
C GLN A 306 -9.10 1.02 35.72
N ALA A 307 -8.12 0.25 36.19
CA ALA A 307 -8.32 -0.66 37.30
C ALA A 307 -8.83 0.20 38.45
N GLY A 308 -10.12 0.06 38.76
CA GLY A 308 -10.74 0.81 39.83
C GLY A 308 -9.93 0.53 41.09
N VAL A 309 -9.29 1.56 41.63
CA VAL A 309 -8.88 1.56 43.02
C VAL A 309 -10.18 1.43 43.79
N SER A 310 -10.52 0.21 44.17
CA SER A 310 -11.58 -0.08 45.12
C SER A 310 -11.15 0.53 46.44
N VAL A 311 -11.55 1.77 46.67
CA VAL A 311 -11.65 2.31 48.02
C VAL A 311 -12.78 1.52 48.67
N GLU A 312 -12.42 0.45 49.39
CA GLU A 312 -13.30 -0.25 50.30
C GLU A 312 -13.74 0.74 51.38
N ASN A 313 -14.86 1.40 51.16
CA ASN A 313 -15.63 1.96 52.25
C ASN A 313 -16.38 0.79 52.91
N GLU A 314 -15.77 0.24 53.96
CA GLU A 314 -16.51 -0.53 54.96
C GLU A 314 -17.61 0.36 55.55
N VAL A 315 -18.86 0.13 55.13
CA VAL A 315 -20.02 0.50 55.92
C VAL A 315 -20.83 -0.76 56.16
N THR A 316 -20.76 -1.19 57.41
CA THR A 316 -21.50 -2.26 58.07
C THR A 316 -23.02 -2.18 57.83
N SER A 317 -23.53 -3.22 57.17
CA SER A 317 -24.59 -4.15 57.60
C SER A 317 -26.01 -3.67 57.98
N VAL A 318 -26.96 -4.55 57.56
CA VAL A 318 -28.34 -4.80 58.04
C VAL A 318 -29.44 -3.95 57.36
N GLY A 319 -30.46 -4.50 56.67
CA GLY A 319 -30.90 -5.88 56.48
C GLY A 319 -32.17 -5.98 55.58
N LYS A 320 -32.57 -7.25 55.32
CA LYS A 320 -33.87 -7.85 54.90
C LYS A 320 -35.06 -6.88 54.62
N SER A 321 -35.96 -7.03 53.66
CA SER A 321 -36.59 -8.23 53.06
C SER A 321 -37.65 -7.86 52.00
N PHE A 322 -37.83 -8.77 51.03
CA PHE A 322 -39.07 -9.25 50.35
C PHE A 322 -40.09 -8.33 49.64
N ALA A 323 -40.45 -8.80 48.42
CA ALA A 323 -41.78 -8.87 47.78
C ALA A 323 -42.16 -7.84 46.67
N SER A 324 -42.06 -8.35 45.43
CA SER A 324 -43.00 -8.28 44.29
C SER A 324 -44.18 -7.30 44.28
N VAL A 325 -44.28 -6.49 43.21
CA VAL A 325 -45.56 -6.07 42.59
C VAL A 325 -45.40 -5.93 41.06
N GLU A 326 -46.43 -6.34 40.34
CA GLU A 326 -46.64 -6.41 38.89
C GLU A 326 -46.71 -5.04 38.17
N GLN A 327 -46.66 -5.14 36.83
CA GLN A 327 -46.72 -4.08 35.79
C GLN A 327 -47.89 -3.10 35.92
N PRO A 328 -47.85 -1.96 35.18
CA PRO A 328 -48.62 -1.94 33.92
C PRO A 328 -47.97 -1.19 32.74
N LEU A 329 -48.33 -1.67 31.55
CA LEU A 329 -48.27 -0.98 30.25
C LEU A 329 -49.25 0.20 30.20
N VAL A 330 -48.82 1.38 29.73
CA VAL A 330 -49.61 2.29 28.87
C VAL A 330 -48.69 3.07 27.93
N SER A 331 -49.16 3.14 26.69
CA SER A 331 -48.68 3.80 25.46
C SER A 331 -48.66 5.33 25.46
N VAL A 332 -48.10 5.88 24.35
CA VAL A 332 -48.40 7.15 23.62
C VAL A 332 -47.10 7.95 23.42
N GLU A 333 -46.75 8.57 22.29
CA GLU A 333 -47.04 8.53 20.85
C GLU A 333 -46.02 9.50 20.20
N LYS A 334 -45.75 9.37 18.88
CA LYS A 334 -45.32 10.43 17.94
C LYS A 334 -43.90 11.00 18.14
N LYS A 335 -43.05 11.26 17.14
CA LYS A 335 -42.99 11.37 15.65
C LYS A 335 -41.45 11.35 15.38
N MET A 336 -40.84 11.05 14.23
CA MET A 336 -41.22 10.89 12.83
C MET A 336 -40.08 10.12 12.13
N SER A 337 -40.45 9.28 11.18
CA SER A 337 -39.61 8.49 10.27
C SER A 337 -38.90 9.32 9.20
N PHE A 338 -37.81 8.81 8.61
CA PHE A 338 -37.41 8.80 7.18
C PHE A 338 -36.01 8.14 7.15
N PHE A 339 -35.75 6.90 6.71
CA PHE A 339 -36.01 6.29 5.42
C PHE A 339 -36.41 4.80 5.56
N SER A 340 -37.44 4.41 4.79
CA SER A 340 -37.94 3.06 4.65
C SER A 340 -37.12 2.25 3.65
N SER A 341 -36.79 1.03 4.06
CA SER A 341 -36.23 -0.02 3.21
C SER A 341 -37.33 -0.96 2.69
N SER A 342 -37.04 -1.55 1.51
CA SER A 342 -37.61 -2.77 0.87
C SER A 342 -38.82 -2.62 -0.07
N PRO A 343 -39.06 -3.58 -1.01
CA PRO A 343 -38.42 -4.90 -1.15
C PRO A 343 -37.91 -5.28 -2.56
N ARG A 344 -36.88 -6.14 -2.56
CA ARG A 344 -36.44 -6.95 -3.70
C ARG A 344 -37.54 -7.91 -4.16
N LYS A 345 -37.90 -7.88 -5.45
CA LYS A 345 -38.59 -8.99 -6.12
C LYS A 345 -37.57 -9.92 -6.77
N LYS A 346 -37.68 -11.21 -6.45
CA LYS A 346 -37.01 -12.33 -7.10
C LYS A 346 -37.73 -12.64 -8.41
N THR A 347 -36.98 -12.92 -9.47
CA THR A 347 -37.49 -13.67 -10.62
C THR A 347 -36.50 -14.78 -10.97
N LYS A 348 -37.07 -15.96 -11.25
CA LYS A 348 -36.43 -17.26 -11.48
C LYS A 348 -35.62 -17.31 -12.78
N VAL A 349 -34.48 -17.99 -12.66
CA VAL A 349 -33.77 -18.90 -13.58
C VAL A 349 -34.46 -19.22 -14.91
N ARG A 350 -33.70 -19.08 -16.01
CA ARG A 350 -33.70 -20.05 -17.11
C ARG A 350 -32.26 -20.47 -17.41
N VAL A 351 -32.09 -21.79 -17.36
CA VAL A 351 -30.92 -22.58 -17.75
C VAL A 351 -30.78 -22.52 -19.27
N LEU A 352 -29.55 -22.36 -19.76
CA LEU A 352 -29.15 -22.90 -21.05
C LEU A 352 -27.68 -23.30 -20.98
N ASP A 353 -27.49 -24.61 -21.05
CA ASP A 353 -26.22 -25.32 -21.14
C ASP A 353 -25.44 -24.89 -22.38
N LYS A 354 -24.13 -24.69 -22.20
CA LYS A 354 -23.10 -25.15 -23.12
C LYS A 354 -21.75 -25.08 -22.43
N GLN A 355 -21.31 -26.23 -21.94
CA GLN A 355 -19.90 -26.51 -21.68
C GLN A 355 -19.15 -26.50 -23.01
N VAL A 356 -18.05 -25.75 -23.06
CA VAL A 356 -16.95 -26.00 -23.97
C VAL A 356 -15.76 -26.28 -23.07
N GLU A 357 -15.41 -27.55 -22.96
CA GLU A 357 -14.14 -28.01 -22.41
C GLU A 357 -13.06 -27.69 -23.44
N ASP A 358 -12.32 -26.59 -23.24
CA ASP A 358 -11.06 -26.39 -23.94
C ASP A 358 -9.96 -27.13 -23.17
N ASN A 359 -9.75 -28.39 -23.55
CA ASN A 359 -8.52 -29.10 -23.24
C ASN A 359 -7.38 -28.43 -24.00
N VAL A 360 -6.60 -27.61 -23.30
CA VAL A 360 -5.32 -27.11 -23.82
C VAL A 360 -4.27 -28.20 -23.64
N THR A 361 -4.22 -29.13 -24.61
CA THR A 361 -3.06 -30.00 -24.83
C THR A 361 -1.96 -29.15 -25.47
N MET A 362 -0.96 -28.77 -24.66
CA MET A 362 0.30 -28.21 -25.16
C MET A 362 1.19 -29.37 -25.60
N ASP A 363 1.03 -29.82 -26.84
CA ASP A 363 1.98 -30.75 -27.47
C ASP A 363 3.27 -29.99 -27.83
N LEU A 364 4.15 -29.86 -26.84
CA LEU A 364 5.55 -29.48 -27.02
C LEU A 364 6.40 -30.75 -26.89
N PRO A 365 7.10 -31.19 -27.95
CA PRO A 365 8.04 -32.29 -27.85
C PRO A 365 9.31 -31.77 -27.14
N LEU A 366 9.24 -31.66 -25.82
CA LEU A 366 10.36 -31.28 -24.97
C LEU A 366 10.96 -32.56 -24.38
N SER A 367 11.98 -33.10 -25.05
CA SER A 367 12.82 -34.18 -24.51
C SER A 367 13.77 -33.71 -23.39
N ASN A 368 13.38 -32.67 -22.64
CA ASN A 368 14.17 -32.14 -21.54
C ASN A 368 13.57 -32.62 -20.20
N PRO A 369 14.28 -33.45 -19.41
CA PRO A 369 13.79 -33.95 -18.12
C PRO A 369 13.41 -32.83 -17.15
N ASN A 370 14.02 -31.64 -17.24
CA ASN A 370 13.67 -30.49 -16.39
C ASN A 370 12.28 -29.91 -16.74
N ALA A 371 11.89 -29.96 -18.01
CA ALA A 371 10.58 -29.47 -18.46
C ALA A 371 9.45 -30.42 -18.02
N LEU A 372 9.71 -31.74 -18.06
CA LEU A 372 8.78 -32.75 -17.53
C LEU A 372 8.60 -32.59 -16.01
N MET A 373 9.68 -32.35 -15.26
CA MET A 373 9.60 -32.11 -13.82
C MET A 373 8.76 -30.89 -13.46
N LEU A 374 8.97 -29.76 -14.15
CA LEU A 374 8.20 -28.53 -13.94
C LEU A 374 6.73 -28.71 -14.34
N GLY A 375 6.46 -29.43 -15.44
CA GLY A 375 5.11 -29.77 -15.88
C GLY A 375 4.35 -30.57 -14.83
N SER A 376 4.94 -31.68 -14.34
CA SER A 376 4.31 -32.53 -13.32
C SER A 376 4.09 -31.79 -11.99
N ALA A 377 5.03 -30.93 -11.58
CA ALA A 377 4.86 -30.14 -10.36
C ALA A 377 3.70 -29.13 -10.47
N LEU A 378 3.58 -28.44 -11.61
CA LEU A 378 2.50 -27.50 -11.86
C LEU A 378 1.14 -28.19 -11.99
N GLU A 379 1.09 -29.36 -12.63
CA GLU A 379 -0.12 -30.18 -12.73
C GLU A 379 -0.58 -30.65 -11.33
N GLY A 380 0.34 -31.02 -10.45
CA GLY A 380 0.04 -31.44 -9.08
C GLY A 380 -0.54 -30.31 -8.24
N ILE A 381 -0.03 -29.09 -8.39
CA ILE A 381 -0.59 -27.88 -7.75
C ILE A 381 -2.01 -27.62 -8.29
N GLY A 382 -2.19 -27.69 -9.61
CA GLY A 382 -3.49 -27.50 -10.26
C GLY A 382 -4.54 -28.48 -9.75
N LYS A 383 -4.24 -29.78 -9.75
CA LYS A 383 -5.16 -30.83 -9.26
C LYS A 383 -5.49 -30.67 -7.78
N ALA A 384 -4.50 -30.33 -6.94
CA ALA A 384 -4.73 -30.09 -5.51
C ALA A 384 -5.67 -28.91 -5.27
N LEU A 385 -5.46 -27.79 -5.97
CA LEU A 385 -6.30 -26.59 -5.83
C LEU A 385 -7.71 -26.78 -6.40
N ILE A 386 -7.84 -27.45 -7.54
CA ILE A 386 -9.14 -27.76 -8.18
C ILE A 386 -9.95 -28.72 -7.31
N SER A 387 -9.32 -29.74 -6.71
CA SER A 387 -10.02 -30.69 -5.83
C SER A 387 -10.66 -30.02 -4.60
N LYS A 388 -10.07 -28.92 -4.13
CA LYS A 388 -10.55 -28.12 -3.00
C LYS A 388 -11.71 -27.19 -3.37
N HIS A 389 -11.86 -26.83 -4.64
CA HIS A 389 -12.87 -25.86 -5.09
C HIS A 389 -14.04 -26.48 -5.85
N SER A 390 -13.84 -27.65 -6.48
CA SER A 390 -14.89 -28.31 -7.26
C SER A 390 -15.82 -29.20 -6.44
N ASN A 391 -15.39 -29.68 -5.26
CA ASN A 391 -16.24 -30.44 -4.35
C ASN A 391 -16.70 -29.56 -3.19
N GLY A 392 -17.90 -28.99 -3.29
CA GLY A 392 -18.55 -28.12 -2.29
C GLY A 392 -18.84 -28.75 -0.91
N LYS A 393 -18.07 -29.75 -0.48
CA LYS A 393 -18.01 -30.25 0.89
C LYS A 393 -16.63 -29.97 1.46
N ILE A 394 -16.54 -28.95 2.32
CA ILE A 394 -15.39 -28.66 3.16
C ILE A 394 -15.09 -29.93 3.99
N GLN A 395 -14.05 -30.68 3.63
CA GLN A 395 -13.52 -31.73 4.50
C GLN A 395 -12.85 -31.06 5.70
N SER A 396 -13.39 -31.33 6.89
CA SER A 396 -12.92 -30.80 8.16
C SER A 396 -11.70 -31.57 8.68
N LYS A 397 -10.54 -31.44 8.01
CA LYS A 397 -9.24 -31.73 8.63
C LYS A 397 -8.24 -30.66 8.21
N SER A 398 -7.55 -30.11 9.21
CA SER A 398 -6.69 -28.93 9.15
C SER A 398 -5.36 -29.19 8.42
N SER A 399 -5.39 -29.60 7.16
CA SER A 399 -4.20 -29.56 6.31
C SER A 399 -3.96 -28.10 5.88
N SER A 400 -2.73 -27.61 6.08
CA SER A 400 -2.35 -26.30 5.55
C SER A 400 -2.36 -26.36 4.02
N ILE A 401 -2.64 -25.23 3.36
CA ILE A 401 -2.61 -25.12 1.89
C ILE A 401 -1.27 -25.60 1.32
N LEU A 402 -0.17 -25.39 2.07
CA LEU A 402 1.17 -25.87 1.72
C LEU A 402 1.27 -27.40 1.76
N SER A 403 0.66 -28.06 2.75
CA SER A 403 0.69 -29.53 2.83
C SER A 403 -0.10 -30.19 1.69
N GLU A 404 -1.21 -29.59 1.26
CA GLU A 404 -1.99 -30.07 0.12
C GLU A 404 -1.26 -29.84 -1.21
N ALA A 405 -0.65 -28.65 -1.39
CA ALA A 405 0.17 -28.36 -2.55
C ALA A 405 1.37 -29.32 -2.64
N PHE A 406 2.05 -29.58 -1.52
CA PHE A 406 3.18 -30.50 -1.49
C PHE A 406 2.76 -31.95 -1.76
N ALA A 407 1.61 -32.39 -1.24
CA ALA A 407 1.05 -33.71 -1.54
C ALA A 407 0.71 -33.85 -3.04
N GLY A 408 0.13 -32.82 -3.64
CA GLY A 408 -0.15 -32.78 -5.09
C GLY A 408 1.11 -32.86 -5.94
N ILE A 409 2.13 -32.07 -5.62
CA ILE A 409 3.44 -32.11 -6.30
C ILE A 409 4.07 -33.50 -6.16
N THR A 410 4.06 -34.06 -4.96
CA THR A 410 4.64 -35.38 -4.69
C THR A 410 3.94 -36.47 -5.50
N HIS A 411 2.61 -36.44 -5.54
CA HIS A 411 1.82 -37.42 -6.30
C HIS A 411 2.14 -37.39 -7.80
N GLU A 412 2.14 -36.21 -8.42
CA GLU A 412 2.36 -36.10 -9.87
C GLU A 412 3.81 -36.35 -10.26
N VAL A 413 4.79 -35.95 -9.44
CA VAL A 413 6.20 -36.27 -9.69
C VAL A 413 6.43 -37.78 -9.64
N LEU A 414 5.84 -38.47 -8.66
CA LEU A 414 5.96 -39.94 -8.56
C LEU A 414 5.19 -40.68 -9.65
N SER A 415 4.16 -40.05 -10.23
CA SER A 415 3.35 -40.62 -11.32
C SER A 415 3.88 -40.28 -12.72
N SER A 416 4.95 -39.47 -12.80
CA SER A 416 5.56 -39.06 -14.07
C SER A 416 6.45 -40.16 -14.67
N ASP A 417 6.71 -40.07 -15.98
CA ASP A 417 7.59 -40.98 -16.73
C ASP A 417 9.10 -40.78 -16.43
N LEU A 418 9.44 -40.02 -15.39
CA LEU A 418 10.82 -39.82 -14.95
C LEU A 418 11.43 -41.09 -14.35
N SER A 419 12.75 -41.19 -14.40
CA SER A 419 13.44 -42.27 -13.68
C SER A 419 13.21 -42.12 -12.16
N PRO A 420 13.13 -43.23 -11.39
CA PRO A 420 12.95 -43.15 -9.94
C PRO A 420 14.00 -42.29 -9.22
N SER A 421 15.24 -42.27 -9.72
CA SER A 421 16.30 -41.39 -9.18
C SER A 421 16.01 -39.91 -9.41
N ASP A 422 15.46 -39.56 -10.57
CA ASP A 422 15.13 -38.18 -10.92
C ASP A 422 13.93 -37.68 -10.12
N GLN A 423 12.92 -38.52 -9.92
CA GLN A 423 11.76 -38.22 -9.07
C GLN A 423 12.21 -37.91 -7.63
N VAL A 424 13.09 -38.75 -7.06
CA VAL A 424 13.61 -38.57 -5.69
C VAL A 424 14.47 -37.31 -5.59
N ASN A 425 15.40 -37.09 -6.52
CA ASN A 425 16.28 -35.93 -6.53
C ASN A 425 15.50 -34.61 -6.61
N PHE A 426 14.42 -34.59 -7.41
CA PHE A 426 13.54 -33.44 -7.52
C PHE A 426 12.82 -33.13 -6.18
N LEU A 427 12.20 -34.13 -5.56
CA LEU A 427 11.51 -33.95 -4.28
C LEU A 427 12.46 -33.53 -3.15
N VAL A 428 13.67 -34.09 -3.12
CA VAL A 428 14.74 -33.70 -2.18
C VAL A 428 15.16 -32.25 -2.41
N SER A 429 15.25 -31.80 -3.66
CA SER A 429 15.60 -30.41 -3.99
C SER A 429 14.54 -29.42 -3.52
N ILE A 430 13.26 -29.75 -3.66
CA ILE A 430 12.15 -28.93 -3.13
C ILE A 430 12.23 -28.85 -1.60
N LEU A 431 12.40 -29.98 -0.91
CA LEU A 431 12.52 -30.01 0.55
C LEU A 431 13.71 -29.19 1.05
N ASN A 432 14.87 -29.32 0.40
CA ASN A 432 16.06 -28.55 0.74
C ASN A 432 15.86 -27.05 0.51
N GLY A 433 15.15 -26.64 -0.55
CA GLY A 433 14.79 -25.25 -0.79
C GLY A 433 13.92 -24.67 0.34
N VAL A 434 12.90 -25.43 0.75
CA VAL A 434 12.00 -25.03 1.85
C VAL A 434 12.73 -24.97 3.20
N MET A 435 13.61 -25.93 3.49
CA MET A 435 14.37 -25.94 4.75
C MET A 435 15.42 -24.83 4.82
N LYS A 436 16.09 -24.49 3.70
CA LYS A 436 17.03 -23.36 3.65
C LYS A 436 16.33 -22.01 3.80
N GLY A 437 15.11 -21.86 3.29
CA GLY A 437 14.31 -20.64 3.44
C GLY A 437 13.90 -20.31 4.88
N ASN A 438 13.85 -21.30 5.77
CA ASN A 438 13.47 -21.12 7.18
C ASN A 438 14.67 -20.98 8.15
N GLY A 439 15.91 -21.08 7.68
CA GLY A 439 17.09 -21.28 8.54
C GLY A 439 18.20 -20.22 8.48
N GLN A 440 18.13 -19.18 7.64
CA GLN A 440 19.21 -18.19 7.53
C GLN A 440 18.72 -16.76 7.78
N SER A 441 18.90 -16.30 9.01
CA SER A 441 19.23 -14.89 9.27
C SER A 441 20.67 -14.66 8.82
N CYS A 442 20.87 -13.83 7.81
CA CYS A 442 22.20 -13.48 7.32
C CYS A 442 22.93 -12.57 8.32
N THR A 443 23.86 -13.15 9.08
CA THR A 443 25.09 -12.47 9.49
C THR A 443 26.22 -13.01 8.64
N SER A 444 26.86 -12.18 7.83
CA SER A 444 28.18 -12.48 7.28
C SER A 444 28.92 -11.20 6.92
N GLU A 445 29.78 -10.77 7.84
CA GLU A 445 31.04 -10.11 7.51
C GLU A 445 32.07 -11.17 7.09
N SER A 446 32.90 -10.80 6.12
CA SER A 446 34.24 -11.30 5.76
C SER A 446 34.67 -12.70 6.21
N ASP A 447 34.88 -13.60 5.25
CA ASP A 447 36.13 -14.36 5.08
C ASP A 447 36.08 -15.22 3.82
N THR A 448 36.84 -14.84 2.79
CA THR A 448 37.20 -15.73 1.67
C THR A 448 38.64 -15.44 1.26
N SER A 449 39.55 -16.04 2.00
CA SER A 449 40.91 -16.37 1.56
C SER A 449 41.16 -17.81 1.98
N ILE A 450 41.90 -18.56 1.16
CA ILE A 450 42.27 -19.98 1.32
C ILE A 450 41.24 -20.97 0.74
N LEU A 451 41.30 -21.19 -0.58
CA LEU A 451 41.12 -22.50 -1.24
C LEU A 451 41.39 -22.36 -2.74
N LEU A 452 42.63 -22.02 -3.12
CA LEU A 452 43.09 -22.03 -4.52
C LEU A 452 44.60 -22.27 -4.62
N GLU A 453 45.08 -23.30 -3.93
CA GLU A 453 46.37 -23.94 -4.23
C GLU A 453 46.16 -25.44 -4.07
N ASN A 454 45.82 -26.14 -5.17
CA ASN A 454 46.13 -27.55 -5.41
C ASN A 454 45.45 -28.02 -6.70
N THR A 455 45.92 -27.53 -7.86
CA THR A 455 45.87 -28.26 -9.15
C THR A 455 46.69 -27.50 -10.19
N LYS A 456 48.02 -27.51 -10.01
CA LYS A 456 48.99 -27.28 -11.08
C LYS A 456 50.01 -28.41 -11.03
N ALA A 457 49.66 -29.53 -11.66
CA ALA A 457 50.59 -30.51 -12.21
C ALA A 457 49.77 -31.63 -12.84
N SER A 458 49.60 -31.61 -14.16
CA SER A 458 49.83 -32.76 -15.04
C SER A 458 49.27 -32.48 -16.43
N PHE A 459 50.16 -32.63 -17.42
CA PHE A 459 49.96 -32.82 -18.86
C PHE A 459 50.31 -31.64 -19.78
N CYS A 460 51.63 -31.50 -20.00
CA CYS A 460 52.17 -31.41 -21.36
C CYS A 460 52.49 -32.83 -21.86
N LYS A 461 51.78 -33.28 -22.88
CA LYS A 461 52.30 -34.01 -24.05
C LYS A 461 51.27 -33.99 -25.15
#